data_AF-A0A089K739-F1
#
_entry.id   AF-A0A089K739-F1
#
_cell.length_a   1.000
_cell.length_b   1.000
_cell.length_c   1.000
_cell.angle_alpha   90.00
_cell.angle_beta   90.00
_cell.angle_gamma   90.00
#
_symmetry.space_group_name_H-M   'P 1'
#
loop_
_entity.id
_entity.type
_entity.pdbx_description
1 polymer ?
#
loop_
_entity_poly.entity_id
_entity_poly.type
_entity_poly.pdbx_seq_one_letter_code
_entity_poly.pdbx_strand_id
1 'polypeptide(L)'
;MEYVFLCLLEWAKSRGFRSFHLGHAPLPGAGRNTGALREEKVARLVFERGGHWYGFSGLRRYKEQFGPQWEPRYLAYPASLTLYPLTLDLVRLVSRHPGPEDKE
;
A
#
# COMPACT_ATOMS: atom_id res chain seq x y z
N MET A 1 15.68 5.80 -9.91
CA MET A 1 15.02 4.70 -9.16
C MET A 1 14.95 3.40 -9.94
N GLU A 2 14.54 3.40 -11.22
CA GLU A 2 14.40 2.16 -12.02
C GLU A 2 15.64 1.29 -12.07
N TYR A 3 16.80 1.88 -12.35
CA TYR A 3 18.07 1.16 -12.37
C TYR A 3 18.38 0.44 -11.05
N VAL A 4 18.08 1.07 -9.90
CA VAL A 4 18.29 0.45 -8.58
C VAL A 4 17.43 -0.81 -8.41
N PHE A 5 16.15 -0.75 -8.83
CA PHE A 5 15.28 -1.92 -8.79
C PHE A 5 15.75 -3.04 -9.73
N LEU A 6 16.25 -2.69 -10.93
CA LEU A 6 16.83 -3.67 -11.84
C LEU A 6 18.04 -4.38 -11.22
N CYS A 7 18.97 -3.62 -10.66
CA CYS A 7 20.13 -4.20 -9.96
C CYS A 7 19.72 -5.10 -8.79
N LEU A 8 18.70 -4.71 -8.01
CA LEU A 8 18.19 -5.54 -6.90
C LEU A 8 17.53 -6.82 -7.39
N LEU A 9 16.78 -6.77 -8.50
CA LEU A 9 16.15 -7.95 -9.10
C LEU A 9 17.21 -8.91 -9.66
N GLU A 10 18.24 -8.41 -10.35
CA GLU A 10 19.35 -9.21 -10.84
C GLU A 10 20.14 -9.83 -9.69
N TRP A 11 20.44 -9.05 -8.66
CA TRP A 11 21.08 -9.55 -7.45
C TRP A 11 20.26 -10.67 -6.80
N ALA A 12 18.96 -10.46 -6.61
CA ALA A 12 18.09 -11.47 -6.02
C ALA A 12 18.03 -12.75 -6.87
N LYS A 13 17.97 -12.61 -8.19
CA LYS A 13 17.99 -13.73 -9.12
C LYS A 13 19.31 -14.52 -9.03
N SER A 14 20.46 -13.83 -9.00
CA SER A 14 21.78 -14.46 -8.87
C SER A 14 21.96 -15.23 -7.55
N ARG A 15 21.25 -14.81 -6.50
CA ARG A 15 21.22 -15.48 -5.19
C ARG A 15 20.24 -16.65 -5.11
N GLY A 16 19.46 -16.89 -6.18
CA GLY A 16 18.49 -17.99 -6.24
C GLY A 16 17.16 -17.70 -5.54
N PHE A 17 16.83 -16.43 -5.26
CA PHE A 17 15.51 -16.09 -4.72
C PHE A 17 14.42 -16.32 -5.77
N ARG A 18 13.29 -16.89 -5.33
CA ARG A 18 12.15 -17.24 -6.20
C ARG A 18 11.20 -16.05 -6.45
N SER A 19 11.10 -15.13 -5.51
CA SER A 19 10.20 -13.99 -5.57
C SER A 19 10.86 -12.73 -5.01
N PHE A 20 10.43 -11.57 -5.48
CA PHE A 20 10.89 -10.26 -5.03
C PHE A 20 9.68 -9.37 -4.73
N HIS A 21 9.61 -8.82 -3.52
CA HIS A 21 8.53 -7.92 -3.13
C HIS A 21 8.87 -6.48 -3.51
N LEU A 22 8.20 -5.92 -4.52
CA LEU A 22 8.34 -4.52 -4.94
C LEU A 22 7.66 -3.52 -3.98
N GLY A 23 7.14 -3.99 -2.84
CA GLY A 23 6.34 -3.22 -1.89
C GLY A 23 4.92 -2.91 -2.38
N HIS A 24 4.09 -2.39 -1.49
CA HIS A 24 2.68 -2.12 -1.77
C HIS A 24 2.48 -1.03 -2.84
N ALA A 25 1.47 -1.18 -3.68
CA ALA A 25 0.92 -0.09 -4.48
C ALA A 25 -0.52 0.16 -4.03
N PRO A 26 -0.90 1.41 -3.73
CA PRO A 26 -2.25 1.74 -3.26
C PRO A 26 -3.33 1.30 -4.25
N LEU A 27 -4.46 0.88 -3.67
CA LEU A 27 -5.54 0.10 -4.24
C LEU A 27 -6.24 0.74 -5.46
N PRO A 28 -6.12 0.20 -6.68
CA PRO A 28 -7.12 0.46 -7.71
C PRO A 28 -8.34 -0.41 -7.38
N GLY A 29 -9.40 0.22 -6.89
CA GLY A 29 -10.70 -0.42 -6.74
C GLY A 29 -11.05 -0.97 -5.36
N ALA A 30 -10.61 -0.30 -4.28
CA ALA A 30 -11.25 -0.51 -2.97
C ALA A 30 -12.78 -0.32 -3.09
N GLY A 31 -13.58 -1.27 -2.57
CA GLY A 31 -15.05 -1.18 -2.59
C GLY A 31 -15.76 -1.78 -3.82
N ARG A 32 -15.16 -2.77 -4.50
CA ARG A 32 -15.83 -3.56 -5.57
C ARG A 32 -16.75 -4.68 -5.07
N ASN A 33 -16.71 -5.01 -3.79
CA ASN A 33 -17.52 -6.10 -3.23
C ASN A 33 -18.93 -5.58 -2.84
N THR A 34 -19.97 -6.32 -3.20
CA THR A 34 -21.38 -5.93 -3.00
C THR A 34 -21.80 -5.88 -1.52
N GLY A 35 -21.06 -6.56 -0.63
CA GLY A 35 -21.24 -6.53 0.82
C GLY A 35 -20.45 -5.44 1.56
N ALA A 36 -19.81 -4.50 0.86
CA ALA A 36 -18.99 -3.48 1.49
C ALA A 36 -19.78 -2.59 2.46
N LEU A 37 -19.25 -2.39 3.67
CA LEU A 37 -19.84 -1.53 4.70
C LEU A 37 -20.00 -0.10 4.16
N ARG A 38 -21.01 0.64 4.62
CA ARG A 38 -21.28 2.03 4.14
C ARG A 38 -20.05 2.93 4.21
N GLU A 39 -19.20 2.70 5.20
CA GLU A 39 -17.94 3.40 5.44
C GLU A 39 -16.87 3.11 4.36
N GLU A 40 -16.78 1.87 3.86
CA GLU A 40 -15.87 1.50 2.78
C GLU A 40 -16.26 2.17 1.46
N LYS A 41 -17.57 2.41 1.24
CA LYS A 41 -18.08 3.15 0.08
C LYS A 41 -17.69 4.64 0.15
N VAL A 42 -17.63 5.23 1.34
CA VAL A 42 -17.15 6.61 1.53
C VAL A 42 -15.63 6.69 1.31
N ALA A 43 -14.85 5.75 1.84
CA ALA A 43 -13.41 5.68 1.58
C ALA A 43 -13.09 5.54 0.09
N ARG A 44 -13.87 4.71 -0.63
CA ARG A 44 -13.81 4.60 -2.09
C ARG A 44 -14.08 5.94 -2.78
N LEU A 45 -15.11 6.67 -2.35
CA LEU A 45 -15.47 7.96 -2.91
C LEU A 45 -14.35 9.00 -2.73
N VAL A 46 -13.72 9.02 -1.56
CA VAL A 46 -12.56 9.86 -1.26
C VAL A 46 -11.37 9.47 -2.14
N PHE A 47 -11.16 8.18 -2.40
CA PHE A 47 -10.07 7.72 -3.27
C PHE A 47 -10.33 8.02 -4.76
N GLU A 48 -11.55 7.78 -5.24
CA GLU A 48 -11.95 8.04 -6.64
C GLU A 48 -12.01 9.54 -6.96
N ARG A 49 -12.48 10.37 -6.02
CA ARG A 49 -12.59 11.83 -6.21
C ARG A 49 -11.37 12.62 -5.71
N GLY A 50 -10.56 12.03 -4.83
CA GLY A 50 -9.31 12.61 -4.32
C GLY A 50 -8.08 12.33 -5.19
N GLY A 51 -8.25 11.66 -6.33
CA GLY A 51 -7.18 11.21 -7.24
C GLY A 51 -6.25 12.31 -7.80
N HIS A 52 -6.52 13.58 -7.49
CA HIS A 52 -5.66 14.71 -7.86
C HIS A 52 -4.59 15.06 -6.82
N TRP A 53 -4.70 14.58 -5.57
CA TRP A 53 -3.83 14.99 -4.46
C TRP A 53 -2.74 13.98 -4.12
N TYR A 54 -2.75 12.80 -4.73
CA TYR A 54 -1.76 11.76 -4.44
C TYR A 54 -1.37 10.99 -5.70
N GLY A 55 -0.10 11.06 -6.10
CA GLY A 55 0.50 10.46 -7.31
C GLY A 55 0.56 8.92 -7.34
N PHE A 56 -0.41 8.25 -6.73
CA PHE A 56 -0.47 6.81 -6.54
C PHE A 56 -0.68 6.01 -7.83
N SER A 57 -1.36 6.57 -8.82
CA SER A 57 -1.46 5.99 -10.16
C SER A 57 -0.09 5.85 -10.83
N GLY A 58 0.80 6.82 -10.60
CA GLY A 58 2.18 6.79 -11.06
C GLY A 58 3.00 5.67 -10.42
N LEU A 59 2.83 5.43 -9.11
CA LEU A 59 3.57 4.38 -8.40
C LEU A 59 3.17 2.97 -8.86
N ARG A 60 1.87 2.71 -9.07
CA ARG A 60 1.43 1.43 -9.62
C ARG A 60 1.95 1.24 -11.04
N ARG A 61 1.81 2.25 -11.91
CA ARG A 61 2.32 2.21 -13.29
C ARG A 61 3.83 1.98 -13.34
N TYR A 62 4.58 2.64 -12.46
CA TYR A 62 6.01 2.45 -12.30
C TYR A 62 6.36 1.00 -11.92
N LYS A 63 5.57 0.35 -11.06
CA LYS A 63 5.81 -1.05 -10.69
C LYS A 63 5.39 -2.04 -11.78
N GLU A 64 4.36 -1.70 -12.55
CA GLU A 64 3.86 -2.53 -13.66
C GLU A 64 4.94 -2.83 -14.70
N GLN A 65 5.90 -1.92 -14.91
CA GLN A 65 6.99 -2.11 -15.88
C GLN A 65 7.91 -3.30 -15.57
N PHE A 66 7.90 -3.81 -14.34
CA PHE A 66 8.65 -5.00 -13.92
C PHE A 66 7.84 -6.30 -14.04
N GLY A 67 6.60 -6.25 -14.56
CA GLY A 67 5.71 -7.40 -14.71
C GLY A 67 5.37 -8.16 -13.42
N PRO A 68 5.03 -7.49 -12.30
CA PRO A 68 4.75 -8.19 -11.05
C PRO A 68 3.40 -8.91 -11.07
N GLN A 69 3.28 -9.95 -10.23
CA GLN A 69 1.98 -10.51 -9.87
C GLN A 69 1.36 -9.69 -8.74
N TRP A 70 0.15 -9.17 -8.98
CA TRP A 70 -0.56 -8.33 -8.00
C TRP A 70 -1.33 -9.19 -7.00
N GLU A 71 -0.97 -9.08 -5.72
CA GLU A 71 -1.70 -9.73 -4.61
C GLU A 71 -2.48 -8.68 -3.78
N PRO A 72 -3.76 -8.91 -3.48
CA PRO A 72 -4.51 -8.03 -2.60
C PRO A 72 -4.00 -8.14 -1.16
N ARG A 73 -4.01 -7.01 -0.45
CA ARG A 73 -3.64 -6.93 0.97
C ARG A 73 -4.79 -6.29 1.72
N TYR A 74 -5.14 -6.88 2.86
CA TYR A 74 -6.31 -6.52 3.65
C TYR A 74 -5.88 -6.14 5.06
N LEU A 75 -6.63 -5.21 5.67
CA LEU A 75 -6.51 -4.87 7.08
C LEU A 75 -7.54 -5.69 7.86
N ALA A 76 -7.09 -6.53 8.78
CA ALA A 76 -7.97 -7.21 9.72
C ALA A 76 -8.22 -6.32 10.94
N TYR A 77 -9.49 -6.10 11.28
CA TYR A 77 -9.89 -5.34 12.46
C TYR A 77 -11.21 -5.91 13.03
N PRO A 78 -11.43 -5.79 14.35
CA PRO A 78 -12.70 -6.17 14.97
C PRO A 78 -13.90 -5.47 14.33
N ALA A 79 -14.97 -6.22 14.06
CA ALA A 79 -16.20 -5.68 13.47
C ALA A 79 -16.91 -4.63 14.34
N SER A 80 -16.56 -4.55 15.63
CA SER A 80 -17.07 -3.56 16.57
C SER A 80 -16.41 -2.17 16.45
N LEU A 81 -15.32 -2.06 15.69
CA LEU A 81 -14.62 -0.79 15.48
C LEU A 81 -15.12 -0.11 14.21
N THR A 82 -15.37 1.20 14.31
CA THR A 82 -15.64 2.05 13.15
C THR A 82 -14.35 2.29 12.37
N LEU A 83 -14.43 2.36 11.04
CA LEU A 83 -13.25 2.57 10.20
C LEU A 83 -12.55 3.93 10.42
N TYR A 84 -13.29 4.95 10.86
CA TYR A 84 -12.75 6.29 11.03
C TYR A 84 -11.67 6.41 12.13
N PRO A 85 -11.94 6.06 13.42
CA PRO A 85 -10.90 6.10 14.45
C PRO A 85 -9.72 5.17 14.12
N LEU A 86 -10.00 3.99 13.55
CA LEU A 86 -8.98 3.04 13.14
C LEU A 86 -8.01 3.64 12.09
N THR A 87 -8.54 4.33 11.08
CA THR A 87 -7.69 4.96 10.05
C THR A 87 -6.85 6.11 10.62
N LEU A 88 -7.38 6.89 11.57
CA LEU A 88 -6.61 7.94 12.24
C LEU A 88 -5.46 7.35 13.07
N ASP A 89 -5.72 6.29 13.82
CA ASP A 89 -4.68 5.60 14.60
C ASP A 89 -3.62 4.96 13.70
N LEU A 90 -4.02 4.38 12.56
CA LEU A 90 -3.08 3.87 11.57
C LEU A 90 -2.20 4.98 10.98
N VAL A 91 -2.78 6.12 10.61
CA VAL A 91 -2.00 7.27 10.11
C VAL A 91 -1.03 7.75 11.18
N ARG A 92 -1.46 7.87 12.44
CA ARG A 92 -0.59 8.22 13.57
C ARG A 92 0.53 7.21 13.76
N LEU A 93 0.24 5.92 13.71
CA LEU A 93 1.22 4.85 13.87
C LEU A 93 2.26 4.88 12.74
N VAL A 94 1.83 4.99 11.48
CA VAL A 94 2.72 5.01 10.31
C VAL A 94 3.54 6.30 10.23
N SER A 95 2.98 7.42 10.70
CA SER A 95 3.66 8.73 10.66
C SER A 95 4.60 8.94 11.83
N ARG A 96 4.61 8.06 12.84
CA ARG A 96 5.62 8.10 13.90
C ARG A 96 6.98 7.89 13.25
N HIS A 97 7.77 8.97 13.21
CA HIS A 97 9.20 8.81 13.02
C HIS A 97 9.73 8.04 14.23
N PRO A 98 10.61 7.05 14.03
CA PRO A 98 11.41 6.56 15.13
C PRO A 98 12.11 7.79 15.73
N GLY A 99 11.80 8.10 17.00
CA GLY A 99 12.60 9.06 17.75
C GLY A 99 14.06 8.59 17.72
N PRO A 100 15.04 9.50 17.91
CA PRO A 100 16.42 9.07 18.03
C PRO A 100 16.45 7.97 19.10
N GLU A 101 16.80 6.74 18.70
CA GLU A 101 17.09 5.69 19.66
C GLU A 101 18.13 6.26 20.62
N ASP A 102 17.83 6.17 21.91
CA ASP A 102 18.75 6.51 22.98
C ASP A 102 20.06 5.76 22.71
N LYS A 103 21.05 6.51 22.22
CA LYS A 103 22.44 6.05 22.15
C LYS A 103 22.97 6.02 23.57
N GLU A 104 22.75 4.91 24.26
CA GLU A 104 23.61 4.47 25.37
C GLU A 104 24.65 3.47 24.86
#